data_AF-A0A6G0VLC5-F1
#
_entry.id   AF-A0A6G0VLC5-F1
#
_cell.length_a   1.000
_cell.length_b   1.000
_cell.length_c   1.000
_cell.angle_alpha   90.00
_cell.angle_beta   90.00
_cell.angle_gamma   90.00
#
_symmetry.space_group_name_H-M   'P 1'
#
loop_
_entity.id
_entity.type
_entity.pdbx_description
1 polymer ?
#
loop_
_entity_poly.entity_id
_entity_poly.type
_entity_poly.pdbx_seq_one_letter_code
_entity_poly.pdbx_strand_id
1 'polypeptide(L)'
;ADVAAFRPIKAGWKKGVFDWRNEHPGSAVTKNDFSPILDKVLKNTVRAEVLINGFRACGLFPWNVNNIDFKNCLGKNPNTEITAVVNKEIDTSMLDYKQFSDIVGTETIDKFKDIKNVITNESLPEEFFVLYRLHEKLKNNQGTIHQVSNDAEQLFSDNSMPPSNEIIRTTSDQIQPQEKSKNDTTPINSLELVEITENLVEVKKLSISPIESVLVRPLTPEHKGTRITERVPFVISSQKWQTLYEEKEKKEQPKRRRTIEKRRDLKTYKQKNQKCLKTPLKTQQLTIIESSDKEDGTVDEIKESSLRQDILYKTTGLCFACANNCNEIDNGLECMFCNKLYHTKCLDPKEYCCLGSDDILYICFKCQKNFNK
;
A
#
# COMPACT_ATOMS: atom_id res chain seq x y z
N ALA A 1 5.00 -2.06 -0.63
CA ALA A 1 5.47 -2.05 -2.03
C ALA A 1 5.54 -3.48 -2.62
N ASP A 2 4.38 -4.15 -2.76
CA ASP A 2 4.22 -5.50 -3.39
C ASP A 2 3.69 -5.40 -4.83
N VAL A 3 3.19 -4.23 -5.22
CA VAL A 3 2.06 -4.10 -6.17
C VAL A 3 2.31 -4.69 -7.57
N ALA A 4 3.55 -4.65 -8.04
CA ALA A 4 3.88 -5.06 -9.41
C ALA A 4 4.59 -6.42 -9.53
N ALA A 5 5.30 -6.88 -8.50
CA ALA A 5 6.12 -8.09 -8.61
C ALA A 5 5.31 -9.37 -8.34
N PHE A 6 4.57 -9.40 -7.23
CA PHE A 6 3.97 -10.65 -6.76
C PHE A 6 2.74 -11.08 -7.55
N ARG A 7 1.98 -10.14 -8.12
CA ARG A 7 0.78 -10.46 -8.88
C ARG A 7 1.10 -11.22 -10.18
N PRO A 8 2.03 -10.77 -11.04
CA PRO A 8 2.50 -11.54 -12.19
C PRO A 8 3.09 -12.89 -11.79
N ILE A 9 3.91 -12.95 -10.74
CA ILE A 9 4.50 -14.20 -10.25
C ILE A 9 3.43 -15.19 -9.81
N LYS A 10 2.42 -14.77 -9.03
CA LYS A 10 1.31 -15.63 -8.59
C LYS A 10 0.49 -16.17 -9.77
N ALA A 11 0.22 -15.33 -10.76
CA ALA A 11 -0.50 -15.74 -11.97
C ALA A 11 0.35 -16.71 -12.81
N GLY A 12 1.62 -16.39 -13.00
CA GLY A 12 2.61 -17.21 -13.68
C GLY A 12 2.81 -18.57 -13.02
N TRP A 13 2.90 -18.60 -11.69
CA TRP A 13 3.06 -19.83 -10.91
C TRP A 13 1.91 -20.80 -11.13
N LYS A 14 0.67 -20.31 -11.09
CA LYS A 14 -0.51 -21.14 -11.37
C LYS A 14 -0.45 -21.75 -12.77
N LYS A 15 0.00 -20.97 -13.76
CA LYS A 15 0.19 -21.44 -15.13
C LYS A 15 1.33 -22.45 -15.24
N GLY A 16 2.49 -22.17 -14.65
CA GLY A 16 3.66 -23.05 -14.68
C GLY A 16 3.39 -24.41 -14.01
N VAL A 17 2.69 -24.42 -12.86
CA VAL A 17 2.25 -25.66 -12.21
C VAL A 17 1.25 -26.43 -13.07
N PHE A 18 0.35 -25.73 -13.76
CA PHE A 18 -0.61 -26.35 -14.68
C PHE A 18 0.10 -26.99 -15.88
N ASP A 19 1.02 -26.26 -16.52
CA ASP A 19 1.81 -26.75 -17.65
C ASP A 19 2.64 -27.97 -17.24
N TRP A 20 3.30 -27.92 -16.07
CA TRP A 20 4.08 -29.05 -15.54
C TRP A 20 3.21 -30.29 -15.30
N ARG A 21 1.99 -30.13 -14.75
CA ARG A 21 1.05 -31.25 -14.52
C ARG A 21 0.54 -31.86 -15.81
N ASN A 22 0.44 -31.09 -16.89
CA ASN A 22 0.09 -31.62 -18.20
C ASN A 22 1.24 -32.45 -18.81
N GLU A 23 2.49 -32.04 -18.55
CA GLU A 23 3.68 -32.78 -18.96
C GLU A 23 3.89 -34.06 -18.12
N HIS A 24 3.41 -34.08 -16.88
CA HIS A 24 3.58 -35.19 -15.92
C HIS A 24 2.23 -35.68 -15.35
N PRO A 25 1.39 -36.34 -16.17
CA PRO A 25 0.07 -36.78 -15.74
C PRO A 25 0.16 -37.76 -14.56
N GLY A 26 -0.69 -37.54 -13.54
CA GLY A 26 -0.74 -38.39 -12.35
C GLY A 26 0.35 -38.14 -11.30
N SER A 27 1.34 -37.29 -11.61
CA SER A 27 2.39 -36.93 -10.66
C SER A 27 2.04 -35.67 -9.85
N ALA A 28 2.40 -35.66 -8.57
CA ALA A 28 2.30 -34.48 -7.72
C ALA A 28 3.59 -33.66 -7.79
N VAL A 29 3.47 -32.33 -7.79
CA VAL A 29 4.64 -31.42 -7.75
C VAL A 29 5.38 -31.63 -6.42
N THR A 30 6.65 -32.00 -6.50
CA THR A 30 7.52 -32.18 -5.32
C THR A 30 8.39 -30.96 -5.07
N LYS A 31 9.18 -30.98 -3.98
CA LYS A 31 10.16 -29.92 -3.69
C LYS A 31 11.25 -29.80 -4.77
N ASN A 32 11.59 -30.91 -5.44
CA ASN A 32 12.60 -30.91 -6.49
C ASN A 32 12.09 -30.23 -7.78
N ASP A 33 10.79 -30.31 -8.03
CA ASP A 33 10.14 -29.70 -9.20
C ASP A 33 9.89 -28.20 -9.02
N PHE A 34 9.86 -27.73 -7.77
CA PHE A 34 9.54 -26.34 -7.45
C PHE A 34 10.49 -25.34 -8.12
N SER A 35 11.80 -25.57 -8.01
CA SER A 35 12.81 -24.63 -8.49
C SER A 35 12.81 -24.50 -10.02
N PRO A 36 12.80 -25.60 -10.81
CA PRO A 36 12.69 -25.51 -12.27
C PRO A 36 11.41 -24.82 -12.75
N ILE A 37 10.26 -25.11 -12.12
CA ILE A 37 8.99 -24.46 -12.48
C ILE A 37 9.06 -22.95 -12.17
N LEU A 38 9.60 -22.59 -11.01
CA LEU A 38 9.70 -21.19 -10.59
C LEU A 38 10.64 -20.39 -11.51
N ASP A 39 11.79 -20.94 -11.87
CA ASP A 39 12.73 -20.30 -12.79
C ASP A 39 12.09 -20.04 -14.16
N LYS A 40 11.38 -21.05 -14.72
CA LYS A 40 10.60 -20.91 -15.95
C LYS A 40 9.52 -19.83 -15.82
N VAL A 41 8.86 -19.73 -14.67
CA VAL A 41 7.84 -18.71 -14.41
C VAL A 41 8.44 -17.31 -14.32
N LEU A 42 9.53 -17.14 -13.57
CA LEU A 42 10.17 -15.83 -13.38
C LEU A 42 10.65 -15.26 -14.72
N LYS A 43 11.35 -16.07 -15.52
CA LYS A 43 11.84 -15.68 -16.86
C LYS A 43 10.72 -15.25 -17.81
N ASN A 44 9.55 -15.89 -17.71
CA ASN A 44 8.44 -15.65 -18.64
C ASN A 44 7.44 -14.58 -18.17
N THR A 45 7.31 -14.34 -16.86
CA THR A 45 6.24 -13.50 -16.32
C THR A 45 6.73 -12.17 -15.74
N VAL A 46 7.96 -12.11 -15.25
CA VAL A 46 8.51 -10.91 -14.63
C VAL A 46 9.36 -10.18 -15.66
N ARG A 47 8.77 -9.17 -16.28
CA ARG A 47 9.47 -8.24 -17.16
C ARG A 47 10.09 -7.11 -16.35
N ALA A 48 11.32 -6.73 -16.69
CA ALA A 48 12.03 -5.65 -16.00
C ALA A 48 11.24 -4.34 -16.03
N GLU A 49 10.57 -4.03 -17.14
CA GLU A 49 9.77 -2.81 -17.29
C GLU A 49 8.58 -2.78 -16.33
N VAL A 50 7.96 -3.94 -16.06
CA VAL A 50 6.83 -4.04 -15.11
C VAL A 50 7.31 -3.79 -13.68
N LEU A 51 8.49 -4.30 -13.33
CA LEU A 51 9.10 -4.03 -12.03
C LEU A 51 9.46 -2.54 -11.88
N ILE A 52 10.13 -1.97 -12.88
CA ILE A 52 10.51 -0.54 -12.90
C ILE A 52 9.28 0.35 -12.76
N ASN A 53 8.22 0.08 -13.53
CA ASN A 53 6.97 0.85 -13.44
C ASN A 53 6.29 0.66 -12.08
N GLY A 54 6.37 -0.53 -11.50
CA GLY A 54 5.89 -0.79 -10.14
C GLY A 54 6.61 0.00 -9.07
N PHE A 55 7.95 0.02 -9.12
CA PHE A 55 8.77 0.81 -8.21
C PHE A 55 8.56 2.31 -8.42
N ARG A 56 8.42 2.76 -9.67
CA ARG A 56 8.09 4.16 -10.01
C ARG A 56 6.75 4.58 -9.42
N ALA A 57 5.73 3.75 -9.55
CA ALA A 57 4.41 4.00 -8.98
C ALA A 57 4.42 4.04 -7.44
N CYS A 58 5.38 3.35 -6.81
CA CYS A 58 5.59 3.42 -5.36
C CYS A 58 6.53 4.56 -4.93
N GLY A 59 7.02 5.39 -5.86
CA GLY A 59 8.02 6.43 -5.55
C GLY A 59 9.41 5.89 -5.16
N LEU A 60 9.69 4.61 -5.42
CA LEU A 60 10.95 3.97 -5.03
C LEU A 60 12.02 4.05 -6.12
N PHE A 61 11.63 4.15 -7.39
CA PHE A 61 12.59 4.23 -8.50
C PHE A 61 12.11 5.05 -9.71
N PRO A 62 12.77 6.18 -10.05
CA PRO A 62 13.71 6.90 -9.20
C PRO A 62 13.06 7.29 -7.86
N TRP A 63 13.85 7.43 -6.81
CA TRP A 63 13.33 7.80 -5.49
C TRP A 63 12.60 9.15 -5.58
N ASN A 64 11.30 9.14 -5.27
CA ASN A 64 10.45 10.32 -5.28
C ASN A 64 9.43 10.22 -4.14
N VAL A 65 9.68 10.98 -3.09
CA VAL A 65 8.86 11.03 -1.86
C VAL A 65 7.42 11.44 -2.15
N ASN A 66 7.19 12.30 -3.15
CA ASN A 66 5.84 12.78 -3.51
C ASN A 66 4.96 11.66 -4.10
N ASN A 67 5.56 10.59 -4.61
CA ASN A 67 4.84 9.43 -5.14
C ASN A 67 4.59 8.34 -4.07
N ILE A 68 5.13 8.50 -2.85
CA ILE A 68 4.92 7.55 -1.76
C ILE A 68 3.61 7.87 -1.06
N ASP A 69 2.62 6.98 -1.18
CA ASP A 69 1.39 7.08 -0.40
C ASP A 69 1.61 6.61 1.03
N PHE A 70 1.96 7.54 1.93
CA PHE A 70 2.16 7.28 3.35
C PHE A 70 0.90 6.75 4.05
N LYS A 71 -0.29 7.04 3.54
CA LYS A 71 -1.56 6.51 4.08
C LYS A 71 -1.60 4.97 4.01
N ASN A 72 -0.97 4.40 2.98
CA ASN A 72 -0.87 2.94 2.83
C ASN A 72 0.27 2.33 3.67
N CYS A 73 1.24 3.14 4.10
CA CYS A 73 2.43 2.68 4.82
C CYS A 73 2.26 2.70 6.34
N LEU A 74 1.44 3.60 6.87
CA LEU A 74 1.29 3.82 8.32
C LEU A 74 0.30 2.88 9.01
N GLY A 75 -0.28 1.92 8.29
CA GLY A 75 -1.34 1.05 8.82
C GLY A 75 -2.63 1.82 9.04
N LYS A 76 -3.77 1.14 8.95
CA LYS A 76 -5.07 1.76 9.24
C LYS A 76 -5.22 1.86 10.76
N ASN A 77 -4.65 2.88 11.38
CA ASN A 77 -5.08 3.28 12.70
C ASN A 77 -6.48 3.90 12.55
N PRO A 78 -7.54 3.28 13.09
CA PRO A 78 -8.91 3.73 12.86
C PRO A 78 -9.24 5.08 13.51
N ASN A 79 -8.33 5.68 14.29
CA ASN A 79 -8.59 6.86 15.11
C ASN A 79 -7.82 8.12 14.68
N THR A 80 -7.21 8.14 13.50
CA THR A 80 -6.51 9.35 13.04
C THR A 80 -6.99 9.69 11.65
N GLU A 81 -8.09 10.44 11.59
CA GLU A 81 -8.39 11.26 10.43
C GLU A 81 -7.23 12.25 10.25
N ILE A 82 -6.27 11.87 9.41
CA ILE A 82 -5.24 12.79 8.93
C ILE A 82 -5.93 13.66 7.89
N THR A 83 -6.69 14.63 8.38
CA THR A 83 -7.09 15.81 7.62
C THR A 83 -5.82 16.59 7.30
N ALA A 84 -5.68 16.98 6.04
CA ALA A 84 -4.59 17.79 5.55
C ALA A 84 -4.44 19.08 6.37
N VAL A 85 -3.49 19.08 7.31
CA VAL A 85 -2.94 20.28 7.91
C VAL A 85 -1.49 20.35 7.45
N VAL A 86 -1.34 20.85 6.23
CA VAL A 86 -0.11 21.56 5.85
C VAL A 86 -0.05 22.76 6.79
N ASN A 87 1.02 22.87 7.57
CA ASN A 87 1.32 23.92 8.57
C ASN A 87 0.78 23.71 10.01
N LYS A 88 0.95 22.54 10.61
CA LYS A 88 1.14 22.49 12.06
C LYS A 88 2.58 22.14 12.36
N GLU A 89 3.22 23.07 13.06
CA GLU A 89 4.46 22.90 13.80
C GLU A 89 4.54 21.47 14.32
N ILE A 90 5.61 20.78 13.92
CA ILE A 90 5.92 19.46 14.45
C ILE A 90 5.84 19.61 15.96
N ASP A 91 4.89 18.92 16.56
CA ASP A 91 4.70 18.88 18.00
C ASP A 91 5.95 18.22 18.60
N THR A 92 6.98 19.04 18.82
CA THR A 92 8.29 18.66 19.40
C THR A 92 8.16 18.22 20.85
N SER A 93 6.94 18.06 21.37
CA SER A 93 6.63 17.64 22.73
C SER A 93 7.06 16.21 23.07
N MET A 94 7.53 15.41 22.10
CA MET A 94 7.87 14.01 22.38
C MET A 94 9.32 13.77 22.83
N LEU A 95 10.25 14.71 22.65
CA LEU A 95 11.65 14.51 23.05
C LEU A 95 12.13 15.62 23.99
N ASP A 96 12.30 15.27 25.26
CA ASP A 96 12.90 16.19 26.24
C ASP A 96 14.40 16.39 25.94
N TYR A 97 14.92 17.58 26.27
CA TYR A 97 16.34 17.90 26.05
C TYR A 97 17.27 16.95 26.80
N LYS A 98 16.86 16.43 27.98
CA LYS A 98 17.63 15.44 28.71
C LYS A 98 17.76 14.14 27.92
N GLN A 99 16.65 13.64 27.36
CA GLN A 99 16.66 12.44 26.53
C GLN A 99 17.49 12.63 25.26
N PHE A 100 17.38 13.80 24.62
CA PHE A 100 18.24 14.16 23.49
C PHE A 100 19.73 14.15 23.88
N SER A 101 20.06 14.73 25.03
CA SER A 101 21.43 14.79 25.55
C SER A 101 22.00 13.40 25.79
N ASP A 102 21.20 12.49 26.34
CA ASP A 102 21.60 11.12 26.63
C ASP A 102 21.81 10.31 25.33
N ILE A 103 21.01 10.53 24.28
CA ILE A 103 21.12 9.84 22.99
C ILE A 103 22.34 10.32 22.19
N VAL A 104 22.55 11.63 22.13
CA VAL A 104 23.60 12.25 21.31
C VAL A 104 24.98 12.18 21.97
N GLY A 105 25.01 12.05 23.30
CA GLY A 105 26.23 11.96 24.10
C GLY A 105 26.84 13.33 24.41
N THR A 106 27.53 13.41 25.54
CA THR A 106 28.11 14.66 26.05
C THR A 106 29.22 15.22 25.17
N GLU A 107 30.04 14.36 24.54
CA GLU A 107 31.12 14.77 23.65
C GLU A 107 30.62 15.60 22.46
N THR A 108 29.52 15.15 21.84
CA THR A 108 28.90 15.84 20.70
C THR A 108 28.27 17.17 21.13
N ILE A 109 27.68 17.22 22.33
CA ILE A 109 27.09 18.43 22.89
C ILE A 109 28.15 19.47 23.22
N ASP A 110 29.32 19.05 23.69
CA ASP A 110 30.45 19.95 23.93
C ASP A 110 30.95 20.54 22.61
N LYS A 111 30.98 19.75 21.52
CA LYS A 111 31.25 20.28 20.17
C LYS A 111 30.21 21.31 19.72
N PHE A 112 28.95 21.20 20.14
CA PHE A 112 27.93 22.21 19.83
C PHE A 112 28.17 23.54 20.53
N LYS A 113 28.79 23.55 21.72
CA LYS A 113 29.10 24.80 22.44
C LYS A 113 30.13 25.65 21.69
N ASP A 114 31.10 25.01 21.05
CA ASP A 114 32.20 25.65 20.32
C ASP A 114 32.08 25.50 18.80
N ILE A 115 30.84 25.48 18.27
CA ILE A 115 30.60 25.13 16.87
C ILE A 115 31.36 26.00 15.86
N LYS A 116 31.62 27.27 16.19
CA LYS A 116 32.39 28.19 15.34
C LYS A 116 33.83 27.69 15.10
N ASN A 117 34.47 27.14 16.14
CA ASN A 117 35.83 26.62 16.06
C ASN A 117 35.86 25.24 15.41
N VAL A 118 34.81 24.44 15.60
CA VAL A 118 34.72 23.10 14.99
C VAL A 118 34.54 23.21 13.47
N ILE A 119 33.67 24.11 12.99
CA ILE A 119 33.45 24.33 11.55
C ILE A 119 34.73 24.78 10.83
N THR A 120 35.60 25.56 11.50
CA THR A 120 36.84 26.03 10.88
C THR A 120 37.94 24.98 10.81
N ASN A 121 37.90 23.98 11.71
CA ASN A 121 39.00 23.03 11.90
C ASN A 121 38.70 21.63 11.34
N GLU A 122 37.43 21.24 11.27
CA GLU A 122 37.02 19.88 10.88
C GLU A 122 35.94 19.91 9.79
N SER A 123 36.11 19.08 8.77
CA SER A 123 35.04 18.80 7.80
C SER A 123 34.07 17.79 8.42
N LEU A 124 32.84 18.24 8.67
CA LEU A 124 31.81 17.45 9.35
C LEU A 124 30.69 17.01 8.39
N PRO A 125 30.07 15.85 8.66
CA PRO A 125 28.98 15.32 7.84
C PRO A 125 27.66 16.07 8.09
N GLU A 126 26.74 16.01 7.14
CA GLU A 126 25.50 16.81 7.15
C GLU A 126 24.58 16.47 8.34
N GLU A 127 24.63 15.23 8.81
CA GLU A 127 23.92 14.73 9.99
C GLU A 127 24.29 15.50 11.26
N PHE A 128 25.54 15.97 11.39
CA PHE A 128 25.98 16.75 12.54
C PHE A 128 25.23 18.10 12.62
N PHE A 129 25.03 18.76 11.49
CA PHE A 129 24.30 20.03 11.43
C PHE A 129 22.79 19.87 11.64
N VAL A 130 22.24 18.69 11.33
CA VAL A 130 20.85 18.35 11.69
C VAL A 130 20.72 18.23 13.20
N LEU A 131 21.66 17.55 13.87
CA LEU A 131 21.68 17.43 15.33
C LEU A 131 21.86 18.78 16.03
N TYR A 132 22.75 19.63 15.53
CA TYR A 132 22.93 20.99 16.06
C TYR A 132 21.65 21.83 15.96
N ARG A 133 20.96 21.80 14.81
CA ARG A 133 19.68 22.52 14.64
C ARG A 133 18.59 22.01 15.59
N LEU A 134 18.59 20.70 15.88
CA LEU A 134 17.66 20.11 16.84
C LEU A 134 18.01 20.52 18.28
N HIS A 135 19.30 20.56 18.61
CA HIS A 135 19.81 21.01 19.91
C HIS A 135 19.39 22.45 20.22
N GLU A 136 19.55 23.40 19.28
CA GLU A 136 19.15 24.80 19.50
C GLU A 136 17.64 24.94 19.74
N LYS A 137 16.82 24.19 18.99
CA LYS A 137 15.36 24.19 19.16
C LYS A 137 14.95 23.68 20.55
N LEU A 138 15.54 22.57 21.00
CA LEU A 138 15.22 21.99 22.31
C LEU A 138 15.73 22.86 23.48
N LYS A 139 16.90 23.47 23.33
CA LYS A 139 17.48 24.38 24.34
C LYS A 139 16.63 25.63 24.53
N ASN A 140 16.12 26.21 23.44
CA ASN A 140 15.26 27.39 23.51
C ASN A 140 13.91 27.09 24.19
N ASN A 141 13.38 25.88 24.01
CA ASN A 141 12.11 25.47 24.63
C ASN A 141 12.22 25.31 26.17
N GLN A 142 13.38 24.94 26.71
CA GLN A 142 13.56 24.86 28.17
C GLN A 142 13.48 26.22 28.87
N GLY A 143 13.89 27.30 28.19
CA GLY A 143 13.85 28.66 28.75
C GLY A 143 12.43 29.18 28.96
N THR A 144 11.49 28.80 28.09
CA THR A 144 10.10 29.28 28.12
C THR A 144 9.28 28.63 29.23
N ILE A 145 9.58 27.39 29.61
CA ILE A 145 8.82 26.64 30.63
C ILE A 145 9.14 27.16 32.05
N HIS A 146 10.36 27.62 32.31
CA HIS A 146 10.76 28.11 33.64
C HIS A 146 10.24 29.51 34.01
N GLN A 147 9.83 30.34 33.04
CA GLN A 147 9.25 31.67 33.33
C GLN A 147 7.78 31.61 33.77
N VAL A 148 7.03 30.57 33.39
CA VAL A 148 5.61 30.42 33.79
C VAL A 148 5.46 29.89 35.22
N SER A 149 6.50 29.27 35.77
CA SER A 149 6.45 28.67 37.12
C SER A 149 6.75 29.65 38.26
N ASN A 150 7.37 30.80 38.00
CA ASN A 150 7.72 31.77 39.06
C ASN A 150 6.58 32.73 39.45
N ASP A 151 5.51 32.82 38.65
CA ASP A 151 4.35 33.66 38.96
C ASP A 151 3.29 32.94 39.82
N ALA A 152 3.46 31.63 40.07
CA ALA A 152 2.49 30.81 40.80
C ALA A 152 2.81 30.59 42.29
N GLU A 153 4.00 30.95 42.77
CA GLU A 153 4.42 30.69 44.16
C GLU A 153 4.12 31.82 45.16
N GLN A 154 3.37 32.86 44.77
CA GLN A 154 3.08 34.01 45.66
C GLN A 154 1.68 34.03 46.31
N LEU A 155 0.92 32.91 46.30
CA LEU A 155 -0.49 32.93 46.73
C LEU A 155 -0.93 31.89 47.78
N PHE A 156 -0.02 31.15 48.42
CA PHE A 156 -0.43 30.22 49.49
C PHE A 156 0.38 30.41 50.77
N SER A 157 0.12 31.52 51.44
CA SER A 157 0.22 31.61 52.90
C SER A 157 -1.20 31.69 53.47
N ASP A 158 -1.41 30.99 54.57
CA ASP A 158 -2.59 30.96 55.44
C ASP A 158 -3.70 29.95 55.05
N ASN A 159 -3.68 28.77 55.68
CA ASN A 159 -4.49 28.54 56.89
C ASN A 159 -4.40 27.10 57.44
N SER A 160 -4.11 27.06 58.73
CA SER A 160 -4.43 26.09 59.78
C SER A 160 -5.10 24.72 59.45
N MET A 161 -4.41 23.67 59.91
CA MET A 161 -4.92 22.41 60.54
C MET A 161 -6.11 22.65 61.53
N PRO A 162 -6.87 21.62 62.01
CA PRO A 162 -6.34 20.36 62.56
C PRO A 162 -7.32 19.13 62.44
N PRO A 163 -7.26 18.06 63.27
CA PRO A 163 -6.95 16.69 62.82
C PRO A 163 -8.08 15.68 63.16
N SER A 164 -7.88 14.37 62.91
CA SER A 164 -8.10 13.25 63.86
C SER A 164 -8.36 11.90 63.16
N ASN A 165 -7.60 10.87 63.55
CA ASN A 165 -7.99 9.51 63.98
C ASN A 165 -8.80 8.58 63.02
N GLU A 166 -8.68 7.25 62.98
CA GLU A 166 -7.78 6.20 63.50
C GLU A 166 -8.31 4.83 62.96
N ILE A 167 -7.41 3.82 62.91
CA ILE A 167 -7.62 2.36 63.20
C ILE A 167 -8.31 1.39 62.20
N ILE A 168 -7.45 0.53 61.59
CA ILE A 168 -7.35 -0.96 61.57
C ILE A 168 -8.63 -1.83 61.71
N ARG A 169 -8.83 -2.84 60.82
CA ARG A 169 -8.80 -4.30 61.13
C ARG A 169 -9.14 -5.26 59.97
N THR A 170 -8.39 -6.37 60.00
CA THR A 170 -8.42 -7.68 59.31
C THR A 170 -9.55 -8.63 59.73
N THR A 171 -9.94 -9.57 58.84
CA THR A 171 -10.24 -11.03 59.07
C THR A 171 -10.46 -11.71 57.69
N SER A 172 -9.78 -12.80 57.30
CA SER A 172 -9.92 -14.24 57.68
C SER A 172 -11.23 -14.89 57.26
N ASP A 173 -11.21 -15.85 56.31
CA ASP A 173 -11.43 -17.29 56.59
C ASP A 173 -11.53 -18.18 55.35
N GLN A 174 -11.15 -19.45 55.58
CA GLN A 174 -11.03 -20.60 54.68
C GLN A 174 -12.39 -21.23 54.31
N ILE A 175 -12.41 -22.17 53.34
CA ILE A 175 -12.89 -23.58 53.49
C ILE A 175 -12.99 -24.26 52.10
N GLN A 176 -12.31 -25.41 51.98
CA GLN A 176 -12.46 -26.53 51.00
C GLN A 176 -13.54 -27.52 51.53
N PRO A 177 -14.06 -28.59 50.85
CA PRO A 177 -13.23 -29.63 50.20
C PRO A 177 -13.88 -30.67 49.19
N GLN A 178 -13.02 -31.61 48.70
CA GLN A 178 -13.25 -33.04 48.29
C GLN A 178 -14.09 -33.37 47.02
N GLU A 179 -13.90 -34.46 46.22
CA GLU A 179 -13.06 -35.69 46.19
C GLU A 179 -13.21 -36.47 44.85
N LYS A 180 -12.27 -37.40 44.57
CA LYS A 180 -12.40 -38.79 44.01
C LYS A 180 -11.91 -39.22 42.60
N SER A 181 -10.98 -40.21 42.64
CA SER A 181 -10.95 -41.53 41.95
C SER A 181 -10.51 -41.58 40.45
N LYS A 182 -9.70 -42.51 39.91
CA LYS A 182 -8.99 -43.77 40.32
C LYS A 182 -8.03 -44.18 39.16
N ASN A 183 -6.94 -44.88 39.51
CA ASN A 183 -6.24 -46.01 38.83
C ASN A 183 -5.77 -45.85 37.35
N ASP A 184 -4.60 -46.28 36.89
CA ASP A 184 -4.03 -47.63 36.96
C ASP A 184 -2.52 -47.69 36.60
N THR A 185 -1.92 -48.81 36.95
CA THR A 185 -0.49 -49.16 36.97
C THR A 185 -0.08 -49.93 35.70
N THR A 186 1.14 -49.74 35.17
CA THR A 186 2.10 -50.84 34.83
C THR A 186 3.45 -50.33 34.30
N PRO A 187 4.54 -51.11 34.44
CA PRO A 187 5.93 -50.64 34.49
C PRO A 187 6.78 -51.04 33.26
N ILE A 188 8.11 -50.94 33.39
CA ILE A 188 9.21 -51.36 32.48
C ILE A 188 9.76 -50.11 31.75
N ASN A 189 11.02 -49.67 31.90
CA ASN A 189 12.26 -50.44 31.81
C ASN A 189 13.43 -49.66 32.45
N SER A 190 14.33 -50.40 33.08
CA SER A 190 15.61 -49.98 33.66
C SER A 190 16.61 -49.54 32.59
N LEU A 191 17.21 -48.35 32.75
CA LEU A 191 18.51 -48.04 32.15
C LEU A 191 19.39 -47.30 33.16
N GLU A 192 20.59 -47.84 33.27
CA GLU A 192 21.71 -47.55 34.16
C GLU A 192 22.20 -46.10 34.00
N LEU A 193 22.20 -45.34 35.11
CA LEU A 193 22.67 -43.95 35.13
C LEU A 193 24.10 -43.91 35.70
N VAL A 194 25.02 -43.41 34.87
CA VAL A 194 26.41 -43.13 35.21
C VAL A 194 26.47 -41.93 36.17
N GLU A 195 27.13 -42.10 37.31
CA GLU A 195 27.40 -41.03 38.27
C GLU A 195 28.39 -40.02 37.68
N ILE A 196 27.87 -38.85 37.27
CA ILE A 196 28.69 -37.67 37.01
C ILE A 196 28.55 -36.77 38.23
N THR A 197 29.63 -36.66 39.01
CA THR A 197 29.77 -35.69 40.11
C THR A 197 29.93 -34.30 39.53
N GLU A 198 28.83 -33.56 39.38
CA GLU A 198 28.87 -32.13 39.03
C GLU A 198 28.92 -31.26 40.28
N ASN A 199 29.94 -30.40 40.31
CA ASN A 199 30.12 -29.36 41.31
C ASN A 199 28.91 -28.42 41.33
N LEU A 200 28.19 -28.42 42.46
CA LEU A 200 27.09 -27.51 42.76
C LEU A 200 27.61 -26.07 42.86
N VAL A 201 27.52 -25.35 41.75
CA VAL A 201 27.48 -23.88 41.77
C VAL A 201 26.04 -23.49 42.09
N GLU A 202 25.82 -22.84 43.24
CA GLU A 202 24.53 -22.26 43.61
C GLU A 202 24.15 -21.14 42.62
N VAL A 203 23.51 -21.51 41.51
CA VAL A 203 22.88 -20.55 40.62
C VAL A 203 21.61 -20.07 41.31
N LYS A 204 21.65 -18.82 41.81
CA LYS A 204 20.46 -18.12 42.30
C LYS A 204 19.37 -18.19 41.22
N LYS A 205 18.33 -19.00 41.48
CA LYS A 205 17.12 -19.06 40.65
C LYS A 205 16.51 -17.67 40.60
N LEU A 206 16.73 -16.97 39.50
CA LEU A 206 15.98 -15.77 39.19
C LEU A 206 14.53 -16.21 39.01
N SER A 207 13.65 -15.67 39.87
CA SER A 207 12.21 -15.82 39.74
C SER A 207 11.75 -15.04 38.51
N ILE A 208 11.90 -15.64 37.34
CA ILE A 208 11.39 -15.07 36.09
C ILE A 208 9.87 -15.17 36.19
N SER A 209 9.20 -14.03 36.22
CA SER A 209 7.74 -13.95 36.15
C SER A 209 7.26 -14.73 34.92
N PRO A 210 6.13 -15.45 35.00
CA PRO A 210 5.63 -16.28 33.90
C PRO A 210 5.65 -15.50 32.59
N ILE A 211 6.19 -16.09 31.52
CA ILE A 211 6.40 -15.40 30.23
C ILE A 211 5.09 -14.82 29.67
N GLU A 212 3.93 -15.36 30.10
CA GLU A 212 2.61 -14.83 29.78
C GLU A 212 2.34 -13.43 30.33
N SER A 213 3.01 -12.99 31.40
CA SER A 213 2.83 -11.64 31.96
C SER A 213 3.56 -10.55 31.19
N VAL A 214 4.55 -10.93 30.37
CA VAL A 214 5.37 -9.99 29.57
C VAL A 214 4.92 -9.99 28.11
N LEU A 215 4.37 -11.11 27.63
CA LEU A 215 3.87 -11.22 26.26
C LEU A 215 2.46 -10.67 26.13
N VAL A 216 2.35 -9.35 25.90
CA VAL A 216 1.10 -8.72 25.46
C VAL A 216 0.75 -9.27 24.07
N ARG A 217 -0.19 -10.22 24.01
CA ARG A 217 -0.73 -10.67 22.74
C ARG A 217 -1.62 -9.55 22.19
N PRO A 218 -1.32 -9.00 21.00
CA PRO A 218 -2.23 -8.03 20.38
C PRO A 218 -3.60 -8.71 20.18
N LEU A 219 -4.67 -7.97 20.44
CA LEU A 219 -6.04 -8.44 20.24
C LEU A 219 -6.15 -8.96 18.80
N THR A 220 -6.51 -10.23 18.65
CA THR A 220 -6.71 -10.82 17.32
C THR A 220 -7.85 -10.06 16.67
N PRO A 221 -7.64 -9.42 15.52
CA PRO A 221 -8.66 -8.57 14.91
C PRO A 221 -9.91 -9.41 14.64
N GLU A 222 -11.04 -8.95 15.18
CA GLU A 222 -12.33 -9.60 14.95
C GLU A 222 -12.60 -9.69 13.45
N HIS A 223 -12.89 -10.90 12.99
CA HIS A 223 -13.11 -11.15 11.58
C HIS A 223 -14.41 -10.46 11.16
N LYS A 224 -14.31 -9.27 10.55
CA LYS A 224 -15.46 -8.49 10.03
C LYS A 224 -16.09 -9.22 8.85
N GLY A 225 -16.97 -10.16 9.14
CA GLY A 225 -17.81 -10.83 8.17
C GLY A 225 -18.09 -12.26 8.55
N THR A 226 -19.31 -12.52 9.03
CA THR A 226 -19.93 -13.84 9.06
C THR A 226 -20.20 -14.26 7.62
N ARG A 227 -19.15 -14.65 6.88
CA ARG A 227 -19.35 -15.40 5.64
C ARG A 227 -19.89 -16.75 6.07
N ILE A 228 -21.21 -16.87 6.09
CA ILE A 228 -21.93 -18.15 6.21
C ILE A 228 -21.56 -18.93 4.96
N THR A 229 -20.42 -19.61 5.02
CA THR A 229 -20.02 -20.58 4.01
C THR A 229 -20.75 -21.85 4.38
N GLU A 230 -21.76 -22.18 3.59
CA GLU A 230 -22.51 -23.41 3.75
C GLU A 230 -21.52 -24.58 3.66
N ARG A 231 -21.43 -25.38 4.72
CA ARG A 231 -20.50 -26.52 4.77
C ARG A 231 -20.96 -27.56 3.75
N VAL A 232 -20.19 -27.71 2.68
CA VAL A 232 -20.40 -28.78 1.71
C VAL A 232 -20.07 -30.13 2.35
N PRO A 233 -20.85 -31.19 2.07
CA PRO A 233 -20.56 -32.54 2.56
C PRO A 233 -19.21 -33.04 2.02
N PHE A 234 -18.45 -33.75 2.87
CA PHE A 234 -17.09 -34.21 2.55
C PHE A 234 -17.04 -35.31 1.47
N VAL A 235 -18.13 -36.05 1.29
CA VAL A 235 -18.18 -37.18 0.36
C VAL A 235 -18.87 -36.76 -0.94
N ILE A 236 -18.10 -36.70 -2.02
CA ILE A 236 -18.54 -36.26 -3.36
C ILE A 236 -19.63 -37.17 -3.92
N SER A 237 -19.63 -38.45 -3.56
CA SER A 237 -20.66 -39.43 -3.97
C SER A 237 -21.94 -39.38 -3.12
N SER A 238 -21.99 -38.55 -2.07
CA SER A 238 -23.20 -38.48 -1.23
C SER A 238 -24.36 -37.86 -2.02
N GLN A 239 -25.57 -38.40 -1.82
CA GLN A 239 -26.79 -37.86 -2.43
C GLN A 239 -26.97 -36.36 -2.09
N LYS A 240 -26.58 -35.95 -0.88
CA LYS A 240 -26.57 -34.55 -0.44
C LYS A 240 -25.61 -33.67 -1.25
N TRP A 241 -24.46 -34.19 -1.66
CA TRP A 241 -23.54 -33.47 -2.53
C TRP A 241 -24.13 -33.30 -3.94
N GLN A 242 -24.72 -34.37 -4.48
CA GLN A 242 -25.34 -34.37 -5.80
C GLN A 242 -26.49 -33.35 -5.88
N THR A 243 -27.38 -33.32 -4.89
CA THR A 243 -28.49 -32.36 -4.86
C THR A 243 -28.02 -30.91 -4.76
N LEU A 244 -27.05 -30.62 -3.88
CA LEU A 244 -26.44 -29.28 -3.78
C LEU A 244 -25.78 -28.84 -5.09
N TYR A 245 -25.13 -29.77 -5.79
CA TYR A 245 -24.47 -29.49 -7.06
C TYR A 245 -25.48 -29.22 -8.18
N GLU A 246 -26.51 -30.05 -8.31
CA GLU A 246 -27.60 -29.86 -9.27
C GLU A 246 -28.34 -28.54 -9.04
N GLU A 247 -28.60 -28.17 -7.79
CA GLU A 247 -29.25 -26.90 -7.46
C GLU A 247 -28.37 -25.70 -7.82
N LYS A 248 -27.06 -25.79 -7.54
CA LYS A 248 -26.07 -24.79 -7.95
C LYS A 248 -25.99 -24.68 -9.47
N GLU A 249 -26.04 -25.79 -10.19
CA GLU A 249 -26.05 -25.80 -11.65
C GLU A 249 -27.34 -25.20 -12.23
N LYS A 250 -28.50 -25.52 -11.67
CA LYS A 250 -29.79 -24.89 -12.01
C LYS A 250 -29.78 -23.38 -11.78
N LYS A 251 -29.12 -22.91 -10.72
CA LYS A 251 -28.93 -21.46 -10.43
C LYS A 251 -27.93 -20.78 -11.37
N GLU A 252 -26.91 -21.48 -11.83
CA GLU A 252 -25.87 -20.94 -12.72
C GLU A 252 -26.26 -20.97 -14.21
N GLN A 253 -27.04 -21.96 -14.67
CA GLN A 253 -27.52 -22.04 -16.05
C GLN A 253 -28.18 -20.75 -16.58
N PRO A 254 -29.13 -20.09 -15.88
CA PRO A 254 -29.74 -18.85 -16.37
C PRO A 254 -28.73 -17.70 -16.45
N LYS A 255 -27.74 -17.64 -15.54
CA LYS A 255 -26.67 -16.63 -15.60
C LYS A 255 -25.78 -16.83 -16.83
N ARG A 256 -25.42 -18.08 -17.14
CA ARG A 256 -24.68 -18.44 -18.35
C ARG A 256 -25.47 -18.08 -19.60
N ARG A 257 -26.77 -18.44 -19.66
CA ARG A 257 -27.67 -18.08 -20.77
C ARG A 257 -27.74 -16.56 -20.98
N ARG A 258 -27.99 -15.78 -19.93
CA ARG A 258 -28.00 -14.30 -19.97
C ARG A 258 -26.67 -13.71 -20.46
N THR A 259 -25.55 -14.30 -20.08
CA THR A 259 -24.22 -13.83 -20.51
C THR A 259 -23.96 -14.11 -21.99
N ILE A 260 -24.39 -15.28 -22.47
CA ILE A 260 -24.30 -15.66 -23.89
C ILE A 260 -25.22 -14.77 -24.73
N GLU A 261 -26.44 -14.52 -24.26
CA GLU A 261 -27.43 -13.65 -24.91
C GLU A 261 -26.91 -12.21 -25.04
N LYS A 262 -26.42 -11.61 -23.95
CA LYS A 262 -25.77 -10.28 -23.97
C LYS A 262 -24.62 -10.21 -24.98
N ARG A 263 -23.83 -11.28 -25.11
CA ARG A 263 -22.74 -11.36 -26.11
C ARG A 263 -23.27 -11.43 -27.54
N ARG A 264 -24.40 -12.11 -27.79
CA ARG A 264 -25.06 -12.15 -29.10
C ARG A 264 -25.64 -10.79 -29.46
N ASP A 265 -26.35 -10.15 -28.54
CA ASP A 265 -26.95 -8.83 -28.76
C ASP A 265 -25.88 -7.78 -29.07
N LEU A 266 -24.76 -7.80 -28.33
CA LEU A 266 -23.65 -6.90 -28.56
C LEU A 266 -23.01 -7.11 -29.95
N LYS A 267 -22.93 -8.36 -30.44
CA LYS A 267 -22.44 -8.66 -31.79
C LYS A 267 -23.41 -8.14 -32.85
N THR A 268 -24.71 -8.38 -32.68
CA THR A 268 -25.76 -7.89 -33.60
C THR A 268 -25.79 -6.36 -33.65
N TYR A 269 -25.67 -5.69 -32.50
CA TYR A 269 -25.59 -4.23 -32.40
C TYR A 269 -24.38 -3.68 -33.17
N LYS A 270 -23.18 -4.27 -32.96
CA LYS A 270 -21.96 -3.89 -33.70
C LYS A 270 -22.11 -4.07 -35.21
N GLN A 271 -22.72 -5.18 -35.66
CA GLN A 271 -22.95 -5.44 -37.08
C GLN A 271 -23.94 -4.44 -37.71
N LYS A 272 -25.01 -4.06 -36.99
CA LYS A 272 -25.96 -3.04 -37.47
C LYS A 272 -25.30 -1.67 -37.61
N ASN A 273 -24.54 -1.24 -36.60
CA ASN A 273 -23.84 0.05 -36.65
C ASN A 273 -22.79 0.12 -37.77
N GLN A 274 -22.08 -0.99 -38.06
CA GLN A 274 -21.14 -1.05 -39.18
C GLN A 274 -21.81 -0.96 -40.56
N LYS A 275 -23.06 -1.40 -40.70
CA LYS A 275 -23.80 -1.30 -41.98
C LYS A 275 -24.27 0.13 -42.26
N CYS A 276 -24.67 0.89 -41.24
CA CYS A 276 -25.15 2.27 -41.42
C CYS A 276 -24.03 3.27 -41.78
N LEU A 277 -22.77 2.97 -41.48
CA LEU A 277 -21.61 3.83 -41.77
C LEU A 277 -21.04 3.68 -43.19
N LYS A 278 -21.61 2.79 -44.02
CA LYS A 278 -21.15 2.52 -45.39
C LYS A 278 -21.96 3.24 -46.48
N THR A 279 -22.70 4.29 -46.15
CA THR A 279 -23.27 5.16 -47.19
C THR A 279 -22.13 5.87 -47.92
N PRO A 280 -22.01 5.73 -49.25
CA PRO A 280 -20.92 6.35 -49.99
C PRO A 280 -21.10 7.87 -49.96
N LEU A 281 -20.19 8.58 -49.30
CA LEU A 281 -20.03 10.01 -49.49
C LEU A 281 -19.71 10.23 -50.97
N LYS A 282 -20.62 10.88 -51.70
CA LYS A 282 -20.33 11.40 -53.04
C LYS A 282 -19.30 12.51 -52.89
N THR A 283 -18.04 12.19 -53.16
CA THR A 283 -16.94 13.14 -53.26
C THR A 283 -17.26 14.14 -54.37
N GLN A 284 -17.56 15.39 -54.00
CA GLN A 284 -17.55 16.51 -54.94
C GLN A 284 -16.08 16.83 -55.23
N GLN A 285 -15.67 16.67 -56.49
CA GLN A 285 -14.36 17.08 -56.98
C GLN A 285 -14.27 18.61 -56.90
N LEU A 286 -13.37 19.11 -56.05
CA LEU A 286 -12.93 20.49 -56.05
C LEU A 286 -11.73 20.61 -57.00
N THR A 287 -11.96 21.26 -58.13
CA THR A 287 -10.95 21.62 -59.12
C THR A 287 -10.06 22.72 -58.55
N ILE A 288 -8.81 22.40 -58.25
CA ILE A 288 -7.77 23.38 -57.90
C ILE A 288 -7.17 23.90 -59.21
N ILE A 289 -7.25 25.21 -59.40
CA ILE A 289 -6.61 25.94 -60.49
C ILE A 289 -5.17 26.21 -60.06
N GLU A 290 -4.20 25.64 -60.78
CA GLU A 290 -2.77 25.96 -60.66
C GLU A 290 -2.49 27.26 -61.42
N SER A 291 -1.97 28.26 -60.72
CA SER A 291 -1.27 29.40 -61.32
C SER A 291 0.16 29.43 -60.80
N SER A 292 1.08 29.14 -61.71
CA SER A 292 2.53 29.27 -61.57
C SER A 292 2.93 30.74 -61.66
N ASP A 293 3.74 31.24 -60.73
CA ASP A 293 4.70 32.31 -60.99
C ASP A 293 5.95 32.10 -60.14
N LYS A 294 7.10 32.29 -60.79
CA LYS A 294 8.45 32.29 -60.24
C LYS A 294 8.79 33.71 -59.81
N GLU A 295 9.45 33.91 -58.67
CA GLU A 295 10.50 34.95 -58.53
C GLU A 295 11.55 34.54 -57.49
N ASP A 296 12.81 34.85 -57.83
CA ASP A 296 14.02 34.83 -57.01
C ASP A 296 13.98 35.90 -55.91
N GLY A 297 14.63 35.65 -54.76
CA GLY A 297 14.81 36.71 -53.75
C GLY A 297 15.43 36.27 -52.43
N THR A 298 16.74 36.41 -52.34
CA THR A 298 17.63 36.68 -51.19
C THR A 298 17.09 36.75 -49.75
N VAL A 299 17.73 35.94 -48.89
CA VAL A 299 18.28 36.18 -47.54
C VAL A 299 17.58 37.22 -46.65
N ASP A 300 16.94 36.73 -45.57
CA ASP A 300 17.22 37.26 -44.23
C ASP A 300 16.94 36.23 -43.12
N GLU A 301 17.80 36.31 -42.12
CA GLU A 301 18.00 35.41 -41.00
C GLU A 301 16.91 35.60 -39.94
N ILE A 302 15.93 34.70 -39.87
CA ILE A 302 15.00 34.59 -38.74
C ILE A 302 15.12 33.19 -38.13
N LYS A 303 15.69 33.14 -36.94
CA LYS A 303 15.79 31.97 -36.06
C LYS A 303 14.40 31.54 -35.63
N GLU A 304 13.80 30.60 -36.35
CA GLU A 304 12.59 29.91 -35.93
C GLU A 304 12.97 28.59 -35.26
N SER A 305 13.04 28.64 -33.92
CA SER A 305 13.17 27.49 -33.04
C SER A 305 11.90 26.62 -33.14
N SER A 306 11.83 25.77 -34.16
CA SER A 306 10.80 24.76 -34.33
C SER A 306 11.09 23.58 -33.39
N LEU A 307 10.58 23.69 -32.16
CA LEU A 307 10.35 22.56 -31.27
C LEU A 307 9.44 21.56 -31.99
N ARG A 308 10.04 20.50 -32.55
CA ARG A 308 9.32 19.27 -32.86
C ARG A 308 8.87 18.65 -31.52
N GLN A 309 7.69 19.05 -31.07
CA GLN A 309 6.94 18.26 -30.10
C GLN A 309 6.47 16.99 -30.80
N ASP A 310 7.19 15.89 -30.56
CA ASP A 310 6.72 14.54 -30.83
C ASP A 310 5.50 14.27 -29.95
N ILE A 311 4.32 14.69 -30.40
CA ILE A 311 3.04 14.30 -29.79
C ILE A 311 2.75 12.86 -30.23
N LEU A 312 3.41 11.93 -29.54
CA LEU A 312 3.32 10.49 -29.73
C LEU A 312 2.06 9.94 -29.04
N TYR A 313 0.85 10.07 -29.59
CA TYR A 313 -0.27 9.20 -29.19
C TYR A 313 -1.24 8.90 -30.34
N LYS A 314 -0.89 7.97 -31.23
CA LYS A 314 -1.87 7.33 -32.13
C LYS A 314 -2.28 5.96 -31.60
N THR A 315 -3.03 5.94 -30.51
CA THR A 315 -3.80 4.75 -30.11
C THR A 315 -5.14 4.79 -30.83
N THR A 316 -5.26 4.05 -31.93
CA THR A 316 -6.56 3.82 -32.58
C THR A 316 -7.47 3.04 -31.61
N GLY A 317 -8.63 3.58 -31.25
CA GLY A 317 -9.52 2.98 -30.25
C GLY A 317 -10.95 3.51 -30.31
N LEU A 318 -11.89 2.81 -29.69
CA LEU A 318 -13.27 3.27 -29.55
C LEU A 318 -13.40 4.18 -28.31
N CYS A 319 -13.99 5.36 -28.48
CA CYS A 319 -14.36 6.25 -27.39
C CYS A 319 -15.32 5.55 -26.44
N PHE A 320 -15.02 5.56 -25.15
CA PHE A 320 -15.81 4.87 -24.14
C PHE A 320 -17.16 5.56 -23.87
N ALA A 321 -17.27 6.87 -24.11
CA ALA A 321 -18.51 7.62 -23.92
C ALA A 321 -19.51 7.40 -25.04
N CYS A 322 -19.10 7.56 -26.31
CA CYS A 322 -20.01 7.48 -27.46
C CYS A 322 -19.92 6.17 -28.26
N ALA A 323 -18.97 5.29 -27.94
CA ALA A 323 -18.68 4.05 -28.66
C ALA A 323 -18.29 4.20 -30.15
N ASN A 324 -17.99 5.41 -30.61
CA ASN A 324 -17.48 5.69 -31.96
C ASN A 324 -15.95 5.61 -32.00
N ASN A 325 -15.38 5.43 -33.19
CA ASN A 325 -13.94 5.36 -33.38
C ASN A 325 -13.27 6.72 -33.15
N CYS A 326 -12.19 6.75 -32.38
CA CYS A 326 -11.28 7.89 -32.29
C CYS A 326 -10.34 7.82 -33.50
N ASN A 327 -10.80 8.42 -34.60
CA ASN A 327 -9.97 8.59 -35.79
C ASN A 327 -8.86 9.60 -35.50
N GLU A 328 -7.83 9.61 -36.36
CA GLU A 328 -6.64 10.46 -36.22
C GLU A 328 -6.94 11.98 -36.13
N ILE A 329 -8.13 12.40 -36.54
CA ILE A 329 -8.55 13.81 -36.56
C ILE A 329 -9.17 14.22 -35.22
N ASP A 330 -9.88 13.31 -34.55
CA ASP A 330 -10.52 13.57 -33.26
C ASP A 330 -9.63 13.01 -32.15
N ASN A 331 -8.52 13.70 -31.87
CA ASN A 331 -7.54 13.37 -30.83
C ASN A 331 -8.23 12.77 -29.60
N GLY A 332 -8.05 11.46 -29.39
CA GLY A 332 -8.61 10.75 -28.26
C GLY A 332 -7.77 11.00 -27.02
N LEU A 333 -8.42 11.32 -25.90
CA LEU A 333 -7.76 11.44 -24.59
C LEU A 333 -7.95 10.14 -23.81
N GLU A 334 -6.86 9.59 -23.30
CA GLU A 334 -6.87 8.39 -22.46
C GLU A 334 -7.00 8.78 -20.99
N CYS A 335 -7.98 8.19 -20.29
CA CYS A 335 -8.12 8.39 -18.85
C CYS A 335 -6.98 7.70 -18.09
N MET A 336 -6.21 8.46 -17.32
CA MET A 336 -5.01 7.98 -16.61
C MET A 336 -5.27 6.85 -15.59
N PHE A 337 -6.50 6.72 -15.09
CA PHE A 337 -6.85 5.72 -14.07
C PHE A 337 -7.41 4.42 -14.63
N CYS A 338 -8.12 4.49 -15.76
CA CYS A 338 -8.83 3.33 -16.31
C CYS A 338 -8.39 2.95 -17.71
N ASN A 339 -7.48 3.72 -18.31
CA ASN A 339 -6.89 3.48 -19.64
C ASN A 339 -7.95 3.33 -20.72
N LYS A 340 -8.99 4.17 -20.63
CA LYS A 340 -10.09 4.22 -21.60
C LYS A 340 -9.97 5.49 -22.42
N LEU A 341 -10.13 5.35 -23.73
CA LEU A 341 -10.13 6.47 -24.67
C LEU A 341 -11.46 7.22 -24.66
N TYR A 342 -11.42 8.53 -24.83
CA TYR A 342 -12.58 9.41 -24.98
C TYR A 342 -12.31 10.45 -26.08
N HIS A 343 -13.31 10.80 -26.89
CA HIS A 343 -13.18 11.96 -27.78
C HIS A 343 -13.16 13.24 -26.95
N THR A 344 -12.34 14.22 -27.34
CA THR A 344 -12.38 15.59 -26.79
C THR A 344 -13.78 16.19 -26.79
N LYS A 345 -14.58 15.96 -27.85
CA LYS A 345 -15.98 16.40 -27.96
C LYS A 345 -16.95 15.68 -27.01
N CYS A 346 -16.58 14.49 -26.53
CA CYS A 346 -17.37 13.73 -25.57
C CYS A 346 -17.02 14.07 -24.12
N LEU A 347 -16.06 14.95 -23.90
CA LEU A 347 -15.70 15.47 -22.58
C LEU A 347 -16.50 16.75 -22.31
N ASP A 348 -16.98 16.91 -21.08
CA ASP A 348 -17.45 18.22 -20.63
C ASP A 348 -16.22 19.14 -20.45
N PRO A 349 -16.20 20.36 -21.03
CA PRO A 349 -15.11 21.33 -20.84
C PRO A 349 -14.75 21.62 -19.39
N LYS A 350 -15.65 21.36 -18.44
CA LYS A 350 -15.41 21.54 -17.01
C LYS A 350 -14.62 20.38 -16.36
N GLU A 351 -14.42 19.27 -17.08
CA GLU A 351 -13.91 18.01 -16.53
C GLU A 351 -12.41 17.74 -16.79
N TYR A 352 -11.70 18.61 -17.50
CA TYR A 352 -10.25 18.49 -17.67
C TYR A 352 -9.51 19.72 -17.13
N CYS A 353 -8.56 19.50 -16.23
CA CYS A 353 -7.67 20.55 -15.74
C CYS A 353 -6.53 20.73 -16.72
N CYS A 354 -6.53 21.83 -17.47
CA CYS A 354 -5.34 22.29 -18.18
C CYS A 354 -4.31 22.79 -17.15
N LEU A 355 -3.51 21.88 -16.61
CA LEU A 355 -2.43 22.22 -15.69
C LEU A 355 -1.22 22.76 -16.45
N GLY A 356 -1.36 23.93 -17.11
CA GLY A 356 -0.28 24.85 -17.52
C GLY A 356 1.00 24.32 -18.18
N SER A 357 1.03 23.05 -18.58
CA SER A 357 2.15 22.30 -19.10
C SER A 357 1.61 21.42 -20.21
N ASP A 358 2.45 21.12 -21.19
CA ASP A 358 2.06 20.46 -22.45
C ASP A 358 1.46 19.05 -22.27
N ASP A 359 1.44 18.53 -21.03
CA ASP A 359 0.83 17.26 -20.66
C ASP A 359 -0.60 17.45 -20.11
N ILE A 360 -1.59 17.31 -20.99
CA ILE A 360 -3.01 17.32 -20.60
C ILE A 360 -3.34 16.01 -19.86
N LEU A 361 -3.35 16.05 -18.53
CA LEU A 361 -3.80 14.93 -17.70
C LEU A 361 -5.32 14.85 -17.68
N TYR A 362 -5.87 13.80 -18.30
CA TYR A 362 -7.31 13.54 -18.31
C TYR A 362 -7.72 12.42 -17.33
N ILE A 363 -8.74 12.68 -16.51
CA ILE A 363 -9.38 11.71 -15.62
C ILE A 363 -10.86 11.66 -15.95
N CYS A 364 -11.40 10.48 -16.27
CA CYS A 364 -12.82 10.38 -16.58
C CYS A 364 -13.72 10.54 -15.35
N PHE A 365 -14.92 11.10 -15.56
CA PHE A 365 -15.92 11.36 -14.51
C PHE A 365 -16.17 10.16 -13.58
N LYS A 366 -16.17 8.94 -14.13
CA LYS A 366 -16.36 7.72 -13.34
C LYS A 366 -15.21 7.46 -12.38
N CYS A 367 -13.97 7.71 -12.81
CA CYS A 367 -12.79 7.61 -11.96
C CYS A 367 -12.74 8.76 -10.95
N GLN A 368 -13.08 9.99 -11.36
CA GLN A 368 -13.17 11.14 -10.46
C GLN A 368 -14.20 10.91 -9.33
N LYS A 369 -15.39 10.41 -9.65
CA LYS A 369 -16.43 10.09 -8.65
C LYS A 369 -16.01 8.97 -7.69
N ASN A 370 -15.17 8.04 -8.13
CA ASN A 370 -14.62 7.00 -7.26
C ASN A 370 -13.45 7.54 -6.41
N PHE A 371 -12.77 8.58 -6.84
CA PHE A 371 -11.69 9.23 -6.10
C PHE A 371 -12.23 10.13 -4.97
N ASN A 372 -13.37 10.79 -5.21
CA ASN A 372 -14.02 11.65 -4.22
C ASN A 372 -14.92 10.91 -3.22
N LYS A 373 -14.95 9.57 -3.25
CA LYS A 373 -15.65 8.70 -2.31
C LYS A 373 -14.65 7.98 -1.43
#